data_AF-A0A7J9PNT4-F1
#
_entry.id   AF-A0A7J9PNT4-F1
#
_cell.length_a   1.000
_cell.length_b   1.000
_cell.length_c   1.000
_cell.angle_alpha   90.00
_cell.angle_beta   90.00
_cell.angle_gamma   90.00
#
_symmetry.space_group_name_H-M   'P 1'
#
loop_
_entity.id
_entity.type
_entity.pdbx_description
1 polymer ?
#
loop_
_entity_poly.entity_id
_entity_poly.type
_entity_poly.pdbx_seq_one_letter_code
_entity_poly.pdbx_strand_id
1 'polypeptide(L)'
;MAIQELETLGIVKKVGMDNEFNCPIGNVTFEPGCINNWHKHPGGQILLVTGGRGYYQEEGKPVQELKAGDVVEIPANVKHWHGTAPDSWFVHLSVETNSKAGPAEWLEPVSADEYNKLK
;
A
#
# COMPACT_ATOMS: atom_id res chain seq x y z
N MET A 1 6.39 -16.01 7.04
CA MET A 1 5.67 -14.83 6.53
C MET A 1 6.35 -14.43 5.25
N ALA A 2 5.67 -14.60 4.12
CA ALA A 2 6.24 -14.31 2.82
C ALA A 2 6.31 -12.79 2.66
N ILE A 3 7.52 -12.26 2.75
CA ILE A 3 7.87 -10.98 2.14
C ILE A 3 7.79 -11.26 0.65
N GLN A 4 6.78 -10.70 -0.02
CA GLN A 4 6.70 -10.76 -1.48
C GLN A 4 6.80 -9.34 -1.98
N GLU A 5 7.92 -9.07 -2.66
CA GLU A 5 8.02 -7.97 -3.60
C GLU A 5 6.74 -7.98 -4.46
N LEU A 6 6.26 -6.78 -4.79
CA LEU A 6 5.01 -6.50 -5.53
C LEU A 6 4.84 -7.29 -6.85
N GLU A 7 5.83 -8.09 -7.24
CA GLU A 7 5.85 -8.92 -8.45
C GLU A 7 5.34 -10.36 -8.26
N THR A 8 5.16 -10.88 -7.03
CA THR A 8 4.85 -12.32 -6.86
C THR A 8 3.47 -12.73 -6.36
N LEU A 9 2.52 -11.86 -6.01
CA LEU A 9 1.15 -12.34 -5.68
C LEU A 9 0.04 -11.27 -5.73
N GLY A 10 -0.05 -10.57 -6.86
CA GLY A 10 -1.20 -9.75 -7.19
C GLY A 10 -1.24 -9.50 -8.69
N ILE A 11 -2.42 -9.51 -9.31
CA ILE A 11 -2.56 -9.06 -10.71
C ILE A 11 -2.33 -7.54 -10.71
N VAL A 12 -1.07 -7.11 -10.77
CA VAL A 12 -0.73 -5.70 -10.89
C VAL A 12 -0.86 -5.31 -12.35
N LYS A 13 -2.01 -4.71 -12.68
CA LYS A 13 -2.11 -3.90 -13.91
C LYS A 13 -1.63 -2.50 -13.57
N LYS A 14 -0.53 -2.08 -14.21
CA LYS A 14 0.11 -0.79 -13.95
C LYS A 14 0.03 0.13 -15.18
N VAL A 15 -0.40 1.36 -14.96
CA VAL A 15 0.01 2.51 -15.79
C VAL A 15 1.38 2.92 -15.28
N GLY A 16 2.40 2.81 -16.15
CA GLY A 16 3.79 3.07 -15.79
C GLY A 16 4.08 4.55 -15.52
N MET A 17 5.31 4.84 -15.09
CA MET A 17 5.81 6.21 -15.15
C MET A 17 6.00 6.60 -16.61
N ASP A 18 5.38 7.69 -17.01
CA ASP A 18 5.63 8.37 -18.28
C ASP A 18 5.75 9.88 -18.05
N ASN A 19 6.16 10.61 -19.09
CA ASN A 19 6.35 12.05 -19.02
C ASN A 19 5.06 12.86 -19.25
N GLU A 20 3.96 12.23 -19.66
CA GLU A 20 2.72 12.88 -20.03
C GLU A 20 1.79 12.98 -18.82
N PHE A 21 1.45 11.85 -18.22
CA PHE A 21 0.54 11.75 -17.08
C PHE A 21 1.27 11.87 -15.74
N ASN A 22 2.54 11.44 -15.63
CA ASN A 22 3.35 11.53 -14.41
C ASN A 22 2.61 11.08 -13.12
N CYS A 23 1.77 10.06 -13.29
CA CYS A 23 0.90 9.55 -12.24
C CYS A 23 0.73 8.03 -12.41
N PRO A 24 1.71 7.23 -11.97
CA PRO A 24 1.63 5.79 -12.01
C PRO A 24 0.42 5.30 -11.22
N ILE A 25 -0.32 4.36 -11.80
CA ILE A 25 -1.49 3.75 -11.16
C ILE A 25 -1.33 2.24 -11.19
N GLY A 26 -1.50 1.57 -10.06
CA GLY A 26 -1.54 0.11 -9.96
C GLY A 26 -2.85 -0.37 -9.36
N ASN A 27 -3.50 -1.36 -9.97
CA ASN A 27 -4.48 -2.18 -9.24
C ASN A 27 -3.72 -3.24 -8.45
N VAL A 28 -3.87 -3.23 -7.12
CA VAL A 28 -3.17 -4.15 -6.22
C VAL A 28 -4.20 -5.02 -5.54
N THR A 29 -4.01 -6.34 -5.65
CA THR A 29 -4.78 -7.35 -4.94
C THR A 29 -3.81 -8.17 -4.11
N PHE A 30 -4.10 -8.31 -2.81
CA PHE A 30 -3.30 -9.10 -1.89
C PHE A 30 -4.10 -10.28 -1.34
N GLU A 31 -3.45 -11.43 -1.20
CA GLU A 31 -3.96 -12.58 -0.45
C GLU A 31 -4.08 -12.26 1.06
N PRO A 32 -5.00 -12.91 1.80
CA PRO A 32 -5.08 -12.78 3.26
C PRO A 32 -3.72 -13.00 3.94
N GLY A 33 -3.37 -12.13 4.88
CA GLY A 33 -2.09 -12.19 5.59
C GLY A 33 -0.91 -11.52 4.88
N CYS A 34 -1.07 -11.02 3.65
CA CYS A 34 -0.03 -10.28 2.94
C CYS A 34 0.02 -8.81 3.39
N ILE A 35 1.24 -8.34 3.69
CA ILE A 35 1.54 -6.94 4.02
C ILE A 35 2.80 -6.50 3.28
N ASN A 36 2.88 -5.21 2.94
CA ASN A 36 4.13 -4.63 2.46
C ASN A 36 5.05 -4.23 3.62
N ASN A 37 6.31 -3.98 3.30
CA ASN A 37 7.24 -3.34 4.23
C ASN A 37 6.85 -1.88 4.44
N TRP A 38 7.37 -1.29 5.51
CA TRP A 38 7.39 0.17 5.63
C TRP A 38 8.03 0.78 4.39
N HIS A 39 7.44 1.86 3.89
CA HIS A 39 7.96 2.61 2.75
C HIS A 39 7.45 4.05 2.75
N LYS A 40 8.00 4.87 1.85
CA LYS A 40 7.54 6.24 1.62
C LYS A 40 7.62 6.59 0.14
N HIS A 41 6.68 7.41 -0.32
CA HIS A 41 6.68 7.96 -1.68
C HIS A 41 7.11 9.43 -1.63
N PRO A 42 8.19 9.84 -2.33
CA PRO A 42 8.63 11.24 -2.37
C PRO A 42 7.55 12.21 -2.88
N GLY A 43 6.68 11.73 -3.78
CA GLY A 43 5.59 12.52 -4.35
C GLY A 43 4.23 12.38 -3.67
N GLY A 44 4.14 11.53 -2.63
CA GLY A 44 2.87 11.14 -2.00
C GLY A 44 2.16 9.99 -2.73
N GLN A 45 1.07 9.51 -2.13
CA GLN A 45 0.28 8.40 -2.65
C GLN A 45 -1.19 8.56 -2.27
N ILE A 46 -2.10 8.08 -3.12
CA ILE A 46 -3.51 7.91 -2.79
C ILE A 46 -3.86 6.44 -2.94
N LEU A 47 -4.55 5.88 -1.93
CA LEU A 47 -5.16 4.56 -2.02
C LEU A 47 -6.67 4.71 -2.20
N LEU A 48 -7.22 4.01 -3.19
CA LEU A 48 -8.65 3.93 -3.45
C LEU A 48 -9.08 2.47 -3.27
N VAL A 49 -9.72 2.17 -2.16
CA VAL A 49 -10.06 0.78 -1.81
C VAL A 49 -11.28 0.33 -2.60
N THR A 50 -11.13 -0.75 -3.35
CA THR A 50 -12.18 -1.27 -4.25
C THR A 50 -12.80 -2.57 -3.76
N GLY A 51 -12.19 -3.27 -2.81
CA GLY A 51 -12.73 -4.54 -2.31
C GLY A 51 -11.98 -5.10 -1.10
N GLY A 52 -12.68 -5.93 -0.34
CA GLY A 52 -12.09 -6.66 0.78
C GLY A 52 -11.88 -5.82 2.05
N ARG A 53 -11.00 -6.30 2.93
CA ARG A 53 -10.65 -5.70 4.22
C ARG A 53 -9.13 -5.67 4.37
N GLY A 54 -8.61 -4.52 4.77
CA GLY A 54 -7.18 -4.30 4.93
C GLY A 54 -6.86 -3.31 6.04
N TYR A 55 -5.59 -2.96 6.13
CA TYR A 55 -5.10 -1.96 7.06
C TYR A 55 -4.16 -0.98 6.39
N TYR A 56 -4.05 0.18 7.02
CA TYR A 56 -3.06 1.20 6.74
C TYR A 56 -2.53 1.76 8.06
N GLN A 57 -1.25 2.12 8.08
CA GLN A 57 -0.66 2.79 9.23
C GLN A 57 0.47 3.72 8.81
N GLU A 58 0.49 4.92 9.40
CA GLU A 58 1.66 5.79 9.41
C GLU A 58 2.51 5.55 10.65
N GLU A 59 3.83 5.74 10.54
CA GLU A 59 4.73 5.61 11.68
C GLU A 59 4.29 6.49 12.86
N GLY A 60 4.17 5.87 14.04
CA GLY A 60 3.75 6.55 15.27
C GLY A 60 2.24 6.84 15.38
N LYS A 61 1.43 6.49 14.38
CA LYS A 61 -0.04 6.63 14.43
C LYS A 61 -0.74 5.28 14.66
N PRO A 62 -1.99 5.29 15.15
CA PRO A 62 -2.79 4.07 15.24
C PRO A 62 -3.03 3.44 13.87
N VAL A 63 -3.12 2.11 13.83
CA VAL A 63 -3.53 1.36 12.64
C VAL A 63 -4.98 1.70 12.30
N GLN A 64 -5.25 1.89 11.01
CA GLN A 64 -6.57 2.15 10.46
C GLN A 64 -7.05 0.94 9.66
N GLU A 65 -8.25 0.46 9.94
CA GLU A 65 -8.92 -0.56 9.14
C GLU A 65 -9.54 0.08 7.90
N LEU A 66 -9.42 -0.60 6.77
CA LEU A 66 -9.88 -0.15 5.46
C LEU A 66 -10.85 -1.13 4.83
N LYS A 67 -11.87 -0.60 4.14
CA LYS A 67 -12.90 -1.33 3.40
C LYS A 67 -13.21 -0.65 2.07
N ALA A 68 -13.95 -1.35 1.20
CA ALA A 68 -14.35 -0.82 -0.10
C ALA A 68 -15.04 0.55 0.01
N GLY A 69 -14.59 1.50 -0.81
CA GLY A 69 -15.05 2.89 -0.82
C GLY A 69 -14.17 3.85 -0.02
N ASP A 70 -13.29 3.34 0.85
CA ASP A 70 -12.37 4.19 1.60
C ASP A 70 -11.29 4.79 0.68
N VAL A 71 -10.87 6.01 1.02
CA VAL A 71 -9.79 6.74 0.37
C VAL A 71 -8.75 7.10 1.42
N VAL A 72 -7.48 6.79 1.14
CA VAL A 72 -6.36 7.17 2.00
C VAL A 72 -5.48 8.15 1.24
N GLU A 73 -5.32 9.34 1.80
CA GLU A 73 -4.37 10.34 1.32
C GLU A 73 -3.09 10.24 2.13
N ILE A 74 -1.98 9.96 1.44
CA ILE A 74 -0.69 9.71 2.08
C ILE A 74 0.27 10.82 1.63
N PRO A 75 0.58 11.80 2.50
CA PRO A 75 1.44 12.91 2.13
C PRO A 75 2.85 12.46 1.71
N ALA A 76 3.52 13.32 0.95
CA ALA A 76 4.89 13.12 0.52
C ALA A 76 5.83 12.78 1.68
N ASN A 77 6.68 11.78 1.48
CA ASN A 77 7.69 11.30 2.44
C ASN A 77 7.13 10.73 3.76
N VAL A 78 5.82 10.54 3.89
CA VAL A 78 5.25 9.86 5.06
C VAL A 78 5.60 8.38 5.02
N LYS A 79 6.26 7.90 6.07
CA LYS A 79 6.56 6.48 6.26
C LYS A 79 5.30 5.75 6.68
N HIS A 80 4.91 4.75 5.90
CA HIS A 80 3.67 4.00 6.09
C HIS A 80 3.80 2.55 5.60
N TRP A 81 2.83 1.73 5.98
CA TRP A 81 2.56 0.44 5.37
C TRP A 81 1.06 0.29 5.14
N HIS A 82 0.69 -0.63 4.25
CA HIS A 82 -0.68 -1.04 4.03
C HIS A 82 -0.72 -2.50 3.57
N GLY A 83 -1.80 -3.21 3.90
CA GLY A 83 -1.89 -4.63 3.62
C GLY A 83 -3.26 -5.20 3.94
N THR A 84 -3.34 -6.52 3.92
CA THR A 84 -4.59 -7.24 4.19
C THR A 84 -4.90 -7.38 5.66
N ALA A 85 -6.15 -7.71 5.96
CA ALA A 85 -6.48 -8.39 7.20
C ALA A 85 -6.03 -9.85 7.16
N PRO A 86 -5.82 -10.52 8.31
CA PRO A 86 -5.31 -11.90 8.35
C PRO A 86 -6.18 -12.92 7.63
N ASP A 87 -7.48 -12.65 7.49
CA ASP A 87 -8.52 -13.57 7.01
C ASP A 87 -9.27 -13.07 5.76
N SER A 88 -8.86 -11.94 5.17
CA SER A 88 -9.56 -11.31 4.05
C SER A 88 -8.60 -10.86 2.96
N TRP A 89 -9.04 -11.03 1.71
CA TRP A 89 -8.42 -10.33 0.58
C TRP A 89 -8.57 -8.82 0.76
N PHE A 90 -7.69 -8.06 0.11
CA PHE A 90 -7.76 -6.60 0.03
C PHE A 90 -7.40 -6.16 -1.38
N VAL A 91 -8.21 -5.27 -1.95
CA VAL A 91 -8.02 -4.74 -3.30
C VAL A 91 -8.12 -3.23 -3.26
N HIS A 92 -7.12 -2.56 -3.81
CA HIS A 92 -7.13 -1.11 -3.96
C HIS A 92 -6.42 -0.68 -5.24
N LEU A 93 -6.76 0.52 -5.71
CA LEU A 93 -5.92 1.27 -6.63
C LEU A 93 -4.87 2.01 -5.81
N SER A 94 -3.61 1.92 -6.22
CA SER A 94 -2.52 2.77 -5.74
C SER A 94 -2.23 3.81 -6.80
N VAL A 95 -2.31 5.08 -6.43
CA VAL A 95 -2.03 6.22 -7.30
C VAL A 95 -0.82 6.95 -6.72
N GLU A 96 0.32 6.86 -7.41
CA GLU A 96 1.54 7.56 -7.03
C GLU A 96 1.47 9.01 -7.56
N THR A 97 1.38 9.99 -6.66
CA THR A 97 1.24 11.40 -7.04
C THR A 97 2.61 12.03 -7.24
N ASN A 98 2.70 13.10 -8.03
CA ASN A 98 3.92 13.87 -8.25
C ASN A 98 5.14 12.99 -8.60
N SER A 99 4.97 12.00 -9.49
CA SER A 99 5.91 10.88 -9.66
C SER A 99 7.33 11.29 -10.06
N LYS A 100 7.50 12.51 -10.60
CA LYS A 100 8.81 13.11 -10.89
C LYS A 100 9.67 13.34 -9.64
N ALA A 101 9.08 13.37 -8.43
CA ALA A 101 9.80 13.50 -7.18
C ALA A 101 10.69 12.28 -6.88
N GLY A 102 10.43 11.13 -7.51
CA GLY A 102 11.21 9.91 -7.38
C GLY A 102 10.37 8.68 -7.06
N PRO A 103 10.96 7.47 -7.16
CA PRO A 103 10.29 6.21 -6.83
C PRO A 103 10.09 6.04 -5.32
N ALA A 104 9.30 5.04 -4.93
CA ALA A 104 9.16 4.63 -3.53
C ALA A 104 10.52 4.26 -2.91
N GLU A 105 10.75 4.68 -1.67
CA GLU A 105 11.84 4.21 -0.83
C GLU A 105 11.32 3.13 0.10
N TRP A 106 11.78 1.89 -0.11
CA TRP A 106 11.45 0.73 0.71
C TRP A 106 12.34 0.67 1.95
N LEU A 107 11.73 0.37 3.09
CA LEU A 107 12.37 0.36 4.40
C LEU A 107 12.24 -1.04 5.03
N GLU A 108 12.33 -1.10 6.36
CA GLU A 108 12.28 -2.34 7.11
C GLU A 108 10.90 -3.04 7.06
N PRO A 109 10.86 -4.37 7.28
CA PRO A 109 9.60 -5.09 7.44
C PRO A 109 8.76 -4.58 8.60
N VAL A 110 7.43 -4.66 8.46
CA VAL A 110 6.51 -4.46 9.58
C VAL A 110 6.72 -5.58 10.60
N SER A 111 6.69 -5.24 11.89
CA SER A 111 6.82 -6.23 12.95
C SER A 111 5.69 -7.27 12.86
N ALA A 112 6.07 -8.52 12.70
CA ALA A 112 5.14 -9.65 12.70
C ALA A 112 4.26 -9.66 13.97
N ASP A 113 4.85 -9.35 15.13
CA ASP A 113 4.12 -9.36 16.41
C ASP A 113 3.12 -8.21 16.52
N GLU A 114 3.39 -7.06 15.89
CA GLU A 114 2.43 -5.95 15.84
C GLU A 114 1.29 -6.26 14.87
N TYR A 115 1.62 -6.80 13.70
CA TYR A 115 0.64 -7.22 12.71
C TYR A 115 -0.28 -8.34 13.24
N ASN A 116 0.28 -9.36 13.90
CA ASN A 116 -0.49 -10.49 14.44
C ASN A 116 -1.44 -10.12 15.60
N LYS A 117 -1.34 -8.90 16.15
CA LYS A 117 -2.31 -8.37 17.13
C LYS A 117 -3.55 -7.78 16.47
N LEU A 118 -3.50 -7.53 15.16
CA LEU A 118 -4.63 -7.07 14.36
C LEU A 118 -5.59 -8.24 14.10
N LYS A 119 -6.88 -7.94 13.96
CA LYS A 119 -7.98 -8.92 13.90
C LYS A 119 -8.62 -9.03 12.53
#